data_AF-A0A920KEW7-F1
#
_entry.id   AF-A0A920KEW7-F1
#
_cell.length_a   1.000
_cell.length_b   1.000
_cell.length_c   1.000
_cell.angle_alpha   90.00
_cell.angle_beta   90.00
_cell.angle_gamma   90.00
#
_symmetry.space_group_name_H-M   'P 1'
#
loop_
_entity.id
_entity.type
_entity.pdbx_description
1 polymer ?
#
loop_
_entity_poly.entity_id
_entity_poly.type
_entity_poly.pdbx_seq_one_letter_code
_entity_poly.pdbx_strand_id
1 'polypeptide(L)'
;MNHVKYMNNYDYNKAIYLLEDISFLDNGFMILRENENLHSPVSVVNYEYFENIVELNEKLKYIQDEIQCRVGVGGIAYGTAQNPSLSDYADGVDTIQFLINNLN
;
A
#
# COMPACT_ATOMS: atom_id res chain seq x y z
N MET A 1 8.81 14.68 14.97
CA MET A 1 8.85 14.47 13.50
C MET A 1 8.89 15.83 12.84
N ASN A 2 9.91 16.15 12.02
CA ASN A 2 10.11 17.50 11.48
C ASN A 2 9.34 17.73 10.16
N HIS A 3 8.08 17.31 10.11
CA HIS A 3 7.27 17.42 8.90
C HIS A 3 5.83 17.83 9.25
N VAL A 4 5.60 19.14 9.39
CA VAL A 4 4.33 19.71 9.91
C VAL A 4 3.11 19.23 9.12
N LYS A 5 3.18 19.22 7.78
CA LYS A 5 2.06 18.76 6.94
C LYS A 5 1.69 17.29 7.19
N TYR A 6 2.68 16.45 7.47
CA TYR A 6 2.45 15.04 7.75
C TYR A 6 1.80 14.89 9.13
N MET A 7 2.35 15.55 10.16
CA MET A 7 1.77 15.50 11.51
C MET A 7 0.34 16.04 11.54
N ASN A 8 0.01 17.06 10.75
CA ASN A 8 -1.36 17.52 10.62
C ASN A 8 -2.31 16.44 10.07
N ASN A 9 -1.86 15.61 9.12
CA ASN A 9 -2.67 14.49 8.62
C ASN A 9 -2.83 13.39 9.67
N TYR A 10 -1.75 13.09 10.40
CA TYR A 10 -1.76 12.16 11.51
C TYR A 10 -2.76 12.60 12.60
N ASP A 11 -2.66 13.84 13.09
CA ASP A 11 -3.53 14.38 14.14
C ASP A 11 -5.00 14.44 13.69
N TYR A 12 -5.24 14.83 12.43
CA TYR A 12 -6.58 14.85 11.84
C TYR A 12 -7.22 13.45 11.82
N ASN A 13 -6.54 12.45 11.25
CA ASN A 13 -7.10 11.09 11.16
C ASN A 13 -7.27 10.47 12.55
N LYS A 14 -6.33 10.70 13.47
CA LYS A 14 -6.46 10.27 14.86
C LYS A 14 -7.72 10.84 15.52
N ALA A 15 -7.97 12.13 15.35
CA ALA A 15 -9.16 12.77 15.91
C ALA A 15 -10.45 12.17 15.32
N ILE A 16 -10.50 11.96 14.01
CA ILE A 16 -11.66 11.31 13.35
C ILE A 16 -11.90 9.91 13.92
N TYR A 17 -10.86 9.07 14.02
CA TYR A 17 -11.03 7.71 14.51
C TYR A 17 -11.44 7.65 15.98
N LEU A 18 -10.95 8.56 16.82
CA LEU A 18 -11.42 8.69 18.20
C LEU A 18 -12.88 9.15 18.29
N LEU A 19 -13.31 10.07 17.43
CA LEU A 19 -14.70 10.54 17.38
C LEU A 19 -15.67 9.47 16.89
N GLU A 20 -15.23 8.63 15.96
CA GLU A 20 -16.02 7.55 15.37
C GLU A 20 -15.93 6.22 16.16
N ASP A 21 -15.22 6.21 17.30
CA ASP A 21 -14.97 5.01 18.12
C ASP A 21 -14.34 3.85 17.32
N ILE A 22 -13.48 4.18 16.36
CA ILE A 22 -12.74 3.22 15.56
C ILE A 22 -11.49 2.80 16.32
N SER A 23 -11.30 1.49 16.49
CA SER A 23 -10.09 0.93 17.10
C SER A 23 -8.88 1.03 16.17
N PHE A 24 -7.74 1.44 16.73
CA PHE A 24 -6.45 1.52 16.03
C PHE A 24 -5.28 1.40 17.01
N LEU A 25 -4.11 1.05 16.48
CA LEU A 25 -2.84 1.13 17.20
C LEU A 25 -2.11 2.42 16.83
N ASP A 26 -1.43 3.03 17.79
CA ASP A 26 -0.78 4.31 17.64
C ASP A 26 0.61 4.32 18.29
N ASN A 27 1.61 4.83 17.57
CA ASN A 27 2.98 4.97 18.05
C ASN A 27 3.50 6.43 18.04
N GLY A 28 2.62 7.41 17.86
CA GLY A 28 2.95 8.84 17.89
C GLY A 28 3.45 9.43 16.57
N PHE A 29 3.48 8.65 15.49
CA PHE A 29 3.76 9.14 14.14
C PHE A 29 3.06 8.34 13.03
N MET A 30 2.52 7.16 13.33
CA MET A 30 1.79 6.32 12.41
C MET A 30 0.63 5.65 13.14
N ILE A 31 -0.48 5.47 12.43
CA ILE A 31 -1.66 4.75 12.91
C ILE A 31 -1.75 3.42 12.16
N LEU A 32 -1.91 2.31 12.87
CA LEU A 32 -2.27 1.02 12.27
C LEU A 32 -3.75 0.77 12.53
N ARG A 33 -4.52 0.54 11.48
CA ARG A 33 -5.96 0.32 11.57
C ARG A 33 -6.34 -0.99 10.89
N GLU A 34 -7.18 -1.78 11.54
CA GLU A 34 -7.78 -2.95 10.90
C GLU A 34 -8.83 -2.47 9.88
N ASN A 35 -8.54 -2.68 8.59
CA ASN A 35 -9.39 -2.26 7.47
C ASN A 35 -8.91 -2.96 6.19
N GLU A 36 -9.83 -3.50 5.40
CA GLU A 36 -9.49 -4.21 4.16
C GLU A 36 -9.21 -3.29 2.96
N ASN A 37 -9.48 -1.99 3.07
CA ASN A 37 -9.27 -1.04 1.98
C ASN A 37 -7.77 -0.91 1.64
N LEU A 38 -7.42 -1.07 0.35
CA LEU A 38 -6.06 -0.90 -0.16
C LEU A 38 -5.52 0.53 0.05
N HIS A 39 -6.40 1.53 -0.09
CA HIS A 39 -6.05 2.92 0.05
C HIS A 39 -6.23 3.38 1.50
N SER A 40 -5.18 3.98 2.06
CA SER A 40 -5.17 4.56 3.40
C SER A 40 -4.91 6.08 3.32
N PRO A 41 -5.46 6.87 4.26
CA PRO A 41 -5.05 8.25 4.43
C PRO A 41 -3.56 8.38 4.76
N VAL A 42 -2.99 9.55 4.53
CA VAL A 42 -1.61 9.85 4.93
C VAL A 42 -1.43 9.62 6.43
N SER A 43 -0.36 8.92 6.80
CA SER A 43 0.00 8.53 8.19
C SER A 43 -0.77 7.35 8.77
N VAL A 44 -1.63 6.71 7.97
CA VAL A 44 -2.38 5.51 8.35
C VAL A 44 -1.89 4.34 7.52
N VAL A 45 -1.77 3.16 8.13
CA VAL A 45 -1.55 1.89 7.43
C VAL A 45 -2.69 0.96 7.80
N ASN A 46 -3.36 0.47 6.76
CA ASN A 46 -4.41 -0.53 6.91
C ASN A 46 -3.78 -1.93 7.00
N TYR A 47 -4.33 -2.77 7.86
CA TYR A 47 -4.00 -4.18 7.92
C TYR A 47 -5.28 -5.02 8.03
N GLU A 48 -5.18 -6.28 7.65
CA GLU A 48 -6.22 -7.28 7.87
C GLU A 48 -5.56 -8.60 8.26
N TYR A 49 -6.30 -9.43 8.98
CA TYR A 49 -5.88 -10.80 9.26
C TYR A 49 -6.43 -11.74 8.18
N PHE A 50 -5.65 -12.77 7.84
CA PHE A 50 -6.11 -13.86 6.99
C PHE A 50 -5.71 -15.19 7.64
N GLU A 51 -6.58 -16.19 7.53
CA GLU A 51 -6.34 -17.52 8.11
C GLU A 51 -5.71 -18.48 7.10
N ASN A 52 -6.04 -18.30 5.81
CA ASN A 52 -5.68 -19.22 4.75
C ASN A 52 -4.90 -18.50 3.63
N ILE A 53 -3.69 -18.97 3.35
CA ILE A 53 -2.83 -18.44 2.29
C ILE A 53 -3.43 -18.66 0.89
N VAL A 54 -4.23 -19.71 0.70
CA VAL A 54 -4.89 -20.02 -0.58
C VAL A 54 -5.94 -18.95 -0.89
N GLU A 55 -6.82 -18.65 0.07
CA GLU A 55 -7.84 -17.61 -0.05
C GLU A 55 -7.22 -16.22 -0.26
N LEU A 56 -6.14 -15.91 0.47
CA LEU A 56 -5.39 -14.67 0.25
C LEU A 56 -4.86 -14.57 -1.19
N ASN A 57 -4.31 -15.65 -1.73
CA ASN A 57 -3.81 -15.64 -3.11
C ASN A 57 -4.95 -15.45 -4.14
N GLU A 58 -6.13 -16.00 -3.89
CA GLU A 58 -7.31 -15.77 -4.73
C GLU A 58 -7.78 -14.32 -4.67
N LYS A 59 -7.86 -13.72 -3.47
CA LYS A 59 -8.17 -12.30 -3.27
C LYS A 59 -7.17 -11.40 -4.01
N LEU A 60 -5.87 -11.64 -3.82
CA LEU A 60 -4.79 -10.88 -4.45
C LEU A 60 -4.80 -11.00 -5.98
N LYS A 61 -5.17 -12.16 -6.52
CA LYS A 61 -5.33 -12.35 -7.96
C LYS A 61 -6.48 -11.53 -8.53
N TYR A 62 -7.59 -11.42 -7.80
CA TYR A 62 -8.76 -10.64 -8.22
C TYR A 62 -8.46 -9.14 -8.27
N ILE A 63 -7.68 -8.64 -7.31
CA ILE A 63 -7.30 -7.22 -7.20
C ILE A 63 -5.91 -6.92 -7.79
N GLN A 64 -5.36 -7.83 -8.61
CA GLN A 64 -3.96 -7.73 -9.07
C GLN A 64 -3.67 -6.41 -9.81
N ASP A 65 -4.67 -5.87 -10.50
CA ASP A 65 -4.55 -4.63 -11.27
C ASP A 65 -4.59 -3.38 -10.38
N GLU A 66 -4.96 -3.53 -9.11
CA GLU A 66 -5.02 -2.45 -8.11
C GLU A 66 -3.77 -2.43 -7.19
N ILE A 67 -2.90 -3.45 -7.28
CA ILE A 67 -1.72 -3.61 -6.43
C ILE A 67 -0.44 -3.58 -7.25
N GLN A 68 0.55 -2.83 -6.79
CA GLN A 68 1.83 -2.72 -7.51
C GLN A 68 2.77 -3.88 -7.22
N CYS A 69 2.82 -4.35 -5.97
CA CYS A 69 3.69 -5.46 -5.58
C CYS A 69 3.25 -6.08 -4.26
N ARG A 70 3.72 -7.32 -4.04
CA ARG A 70 3.64 -8.03 -2.77
C ARG A 70 5.04 -8.19 -2.21
N VAL A 71 5.25 -7.83 -0.95
CA VAL A 71 6.53 -8.02 -0.25
C VAL A 71 6.40 -9.20 0.73
N GLY A 72 7.38 -10.12 0.70
CA GLY A 72 7.42 -11.30 1.55
C GLY A 72 7.01 -12.58 0.82
N VAL A 73 6.32 -13.49 1.53
CA VAL A 73 5.91 -14.80 0.99
C VAL A 73 5.13 -14.62 -0.31
N GLY A 74 5.53 -15.29 -1.39
CA GLY A 74 4.84 -15.22 -2.68
C GLY A 74 5.03 -13.89 -3.43
N GLY A 75 6.01 -13.08 -3.05
CA GLY A 75 6.33 -11.81 -3.70
C GLY A 75 7.84 -11.49 -3.68
N ILE A 76 8.18 -10.22 -3.74
CA ILE A 76 9.57 -9.74 -3.68
C ILE A 76 10.12 -9.79 -2.24
N ALA A 77 11.43 -9.83 -2.10
CA ALA A 77 12.07 -9.87 -0.78
C ALA A 77 11.85 -8.59 0.03
N TYR A 78 11.95 -8.68 1.36
CA TYR A 78 11.90 -7.50 2.22
C TYR A 78 13.03 -6.51 1.87
N GLY A 79 12.71 -5.22 1.95
CA GLY A 79 13.66 -4.15 1.66
C GLY A 79 13.96 -3.92 0.17
N THR A 80 13.34 -4.69 -0.74
CA THR A 80 13.50 -4.50 -2.20
C THR A 80 12.34 -3.72 -2.84
N ALA A 81 11.24 -3.52 -2.10
CA ALA A 81 10.17 -2.62 -2.56
C ALA A 81 10.70 -1.20 -2.74
N GLN A 82 10.17 -0.47 -3.73
CA GLN A 82 10.63 0.88 -4.11
C GLN A 82 12.06 0.94 -4.67
N ASN A 83 12.63 -0.20 -5.08
CA ASN A 83 13.88 -0.27 -5.85
C ASN A 83 13.66 -1.00 -7.18
N PRO A 84 12.86 -0.44 -8.11
CA PRO A 84 12.58 -1.08 -9.39
C PRO A 84 13.86 -1.23 -10.20
N SER A 85 14.04 -2.40 -10.81
CA SER A 85 15.04 -2.59 -11.87
C SER A 85 14.59 -1.92 -13.17
N LEU A 86 15.52 -1.79 -14.12
CA LEU A 86 15.23 -1.23 -15.45
C LEU A 86 14.12 -1.99 -16.22
N SER A 87 13.87 -3.25 -15.86
CA SER A 87 12.82 -4.09 -16.44
C SER A 87 11.53 -4.14 -15.60
N ASP A 88 11.51 -3.55 -14.41
CA ASP A 88 10.34 -3.55 -13.53
C ASP A 88 9.41 -2.39 -13.88
N TYR A 89 8.89 -2.45 -15.11
CA TYR A 89 7.92 -1.48 -15.59
C TYR A 89 6.60 -1.63 -14.82
N ALA A 90 5.96 -0.50 -14.51
CA ALA A 90 4.62 -0.50 -13.93
C ALA A 90 3.65 -1.23 -14.88
N ASP A 91 2.74 -2.01 -14.31
CA ASP A 91 1.65 -2.69 -15.01
C ASP A 91 2.09 -3.68 -16.11
N GLY A 92 3.35 -4.13 -16.10
CA GLY A 92 3.89 -5.05 -17.11
C GLY A 92 4.02 -4.43 -18.51
N VAL A 93 3.85 -3.11 -18.65
CA VAL A 93 3.94 -2.40 -19.92
C VAL A 93 5.38 -1.94 -20.15
N ASP A 94 6.06 -2.55 -21.12
CA ASP A 94 7.37 -2.07 -21.57
C ASP A 94 7.22 -0.63 -22.10
N THR A 95 7.64 0.33 -21.29
CA THR A 95 7.48 1.76 -21.56
C THR A 95 8.29 2.18 -22.78
N ILE A 96 9.42 1.50 -23.05
CA ILE A 96 10.24 1.74 -24.24
C ILE A 96 9.50 1.24 -25.48
N GLN A 97 8.91 0.05 -25.41
CA GLN A 97 8.09 -0.50 -26.51
C GLN A 97 6.87 0.39 -26.79
N PHE A 98 6.21 0.90 -25.75
CA PHE A 98 5.09 1.84 -25.88
C PHE A 98 5.49 3.11 -26.63
N LEU A 99 6.62 3.73 -26.25
CA LEU A 99 7.10 4.96 -26.89
C LEU A 99 7.50 4.72 -28.35
N ILE A 100 8.20 3.63 -28.65
CA ILE A 100 8.60 3.29 -30.02
C ILE A 100 7.37 3.05 -30.93
N ASN A 101 6.33 2.41 -30.40
CA ASN A 101 5.14 2.07 -31.18
C ASN A 101 4.20 3.25 -31.43
N ASN A 102 4.20 4.27 -30.57
CA ASN A 102 3.24 5.39 -30.62
C ASN A 102 3.84 6.74 -31.07
N LEU A 103 5.14 6.82 -31.35
CA LEU A 103 5.82 8.02 -31.86
C LEU A 103 6.00 8.03 -33.40
N ASN A 104 5.23 7.23 -34.13
CA ASN A 104 5.16 7.27 -35.60
C ASN A 104 3.84 7.86 -36.10
#